data_AF-A0A6L6WLP1-F1
#
_entry.id   AF-A0A6L6WLP1-F1
#
_cell.length_a   1.000
_cell.length_b   1.000
_cell.length_c   1.000
_cell.angle_alpha   90.00
_cell.angle_beta   90.00
_cell.angle_gamma   90.00
#
_symmetry.space_group_name_H-M   'P 1'
#
loop_
_entity.id
_entity.type
_entity.pdbx_description
1 polymer ?
#
loop_
_entity_poly.entity_id
_entity_poly.type
_entity_poly.pdbx_seq_one_letter_code
_entity_poly.pdbx_strand_id
1 'polypeptide(L)' 'MRPNIFENDRVYDDSDIELDVIAPRTKRAQWRHRRVGPNFLRFGRRIKYHGADLNVWVDQVLVVNENSTA' A
#
# COMPACT_ATOMS: atom_id res chain seq x y z
N MET A 1 -6.82 -14.13 10.97
CA MET A 1 -6.66 -12.77 10.40
C MET A 1 -5.20 -12.38 10.60
N ARG A 2 -4.49 -11.97 9.56
CA ARG A 2 -3.10 -11.52 9.71
C ARG A 2 -3.07 -10.14 10.36
N PRO A 3 -1.99 -9.76 11.05
CA PRO A 3 -1.81 -8.39 11.53
C PRO A 3 -1.78 -7.40 10.36
N ASN A 4 -2.34 -6.21 10.57
CA ASN A 4 -2.24 -5.11 9.62
C ASN A 4 -0.79 -4.63 9.52
N ILE A 5 -0.36 -4.32 8.30
CA ILE A 5 0.98 -3.78 8.04
C ILE A 5 1.00 -2.27 8.30
N PHE A 6 -0.13 -1.60 8.03
CA PHE A 6 -0.30 -0.16 8.25
C PHE A 6 -1.33 0.11 9.35
N GLU A 7 -1.18 1.21 10.07
CA GLU A 7 -2.15 1.68 11.06
C GLU A 7 -3.41 2.18 10.35
N ASN A 8 -4.56 1.58 10.63
CA ASN A 8 -5.78 1.81 9.85
C ASN A 8 -6.17 3.28 9.72
N ASP A 9 -6.12 4.03 10.83
CA ASP A 9 -6.59 5.42 10.90
C ASP A 9 -5.49 6.44 10.59
N ARG A 10 -4.28 5.99 10.21
CA ARG A 10 -3.18 6.86 9.82
C ARG A 10 -3.25 7.21 8.34
N VAL A 11 -2.94 8.47 8.04
CA VAL A 11 -2.73 8.96 6.67
C VAL A 11 -1.23 9.09 6.42
N TYR A 12 -0.71 8.31 5.47
CA TYR A 12 0.69 8.28 5.08
C TYR A 12 0.97 9.25 3.94
N ASP A 13 2.07 10.00 3.99
CA ASP A 13 2.58 10.73 2.82
C ASP A 13 3.24 9.78 1.84
N ASP A 14 3.18 10.07 0.53
CA ASP A 14 3.95 9.33 -0.47
C ASP A 14 5.47 9.40 -0.23
N SER A 15 5.98 10.26 0.67
CA SER A 15 7.38 10.28 1.11
C SER A 15 7.67 9.41 2.34
N ASP A 16 6.66 8.86 2.99
CA ASP A 16 6.84 8.06 4.20
C ASP A 16 7.58 6.76 3.85
N ILE A 17 8.63 6.44 4.62
CA ILE A 17 9.49 5.28 4.40
C ILE A 17 8.75 3.97 4.66
N GLU A 18 7.71 4.00 5.50
CA GLU A 18 6.83 2.88 5.77
C GLU A 18 6.18 2.35 4.49
N LEU A 19 5.97 3.20 3.47
CA LEU A 19 5.42 2.78 2.18
C LEU A 19 6.41 1.99 1.32
N ASP A 20 7.70 1.94 1.67
CA ASP A 20 8.68 1.19 0.88
C ASP A 20 8.50 -0.33 1.02
N VAL A 21 7.72 -0.78 2.01
CA VAL A 21 7.29 -2.18 2.13
C VAL A 21 6.46 -2.66 0.92
N ILE A 22 5.69 -1.77 0.28
CA ILE A 22 4.89 -2.11 -0.90
C ILE A 22 5.65 -1.89 -2.21
N ALA A 23 6.43 -0.82 -2.29
CA ALA A 23 7.24 -0.45 -3.45
C ALA A 23 7.94 0.89 -3.16
N PRO A 24 9.12 1.18 -3.75
CA PRO A 24 9.73 2.50 -3.64
C PRO A 24 8.87 3.60 -4.28
N ARG A 25 9.05 4.85 -3.84
CA ARG A 25 8.27 6.02 -4.31
C ARG A 25 8.17 6.15 -5.84
N THR A 26 9.26 5.90 -6.57
CA THR A 26 9.28 5.97 -8.04
C THR A 26 8.34 4.94 -8.68
N LYS A 27 8.28 3.73 -8.12
CA LYS A 27 7.37 2.67 -8.56
C LYS A 27 5.91 2.98 -8.18
N ARG A 28 5.67 3.54 -6.98
CA ARG A 28 4.33 4.04 -6.60
C ARG A 28 3.84 5.16 -7.53
N ALA A 29 4.72 6.06 -7.98
CA ALA A 29 4.38 7.07 -8.98
C ALA A 29 3.98 6.43 -10.33
N GLN A 30 4.69 5.40 -10.76
CA GLN A 30 4.35 4.65 -11.97
C GLN A 30 3.00 3.93 -11.83
N TRP A 31 2.70 3.35 -10.67
CA TRP A 31 1.42 2.73 -10.37
C TRP A 31 0.26 3.71 -10.50
N ARG A 32 0.38 4.91 -9.90
CA ARG A 32 -0.63 5.96 -10.02
C ARG A 32 -0.84 6.41 -11.47
N HIS A 33 0.23 6.55 -12.25
CA HIS A 33 0.13 6.86 -13.67
C HIS A 33 -0.66 5.79 -14.44
N ARG A 34 -0.44 4.52 -14.11
CA ARG A 34 -1.12 3.37 -14.72
C ARG A 34 -2.47 3.02 -14.08
N ARG A 35 -2.91 3.76 -13.05
CA ARG A 35 -4.11 3.49 -12.25
C ARG A 35 -4.16 2.06 -11.69
N VAL A 36 -3.02 1.58 -11.19
CA VAL A 36 -2.91 0.32 -10.43
C VAL A 36 -2.41 0.62 -9.03
N GLY A 37 -2.51 -0.35 -8.11
CA GLY A 37 -2.02 -0.23 -6.74
C GLY A 37 -3.10 0.19 -5.73
N PRO A 38 -2.70 0.58 -4.51
CA PRO A 38 -3.63 1.04 -3.47
C PRO A 38 -4.36 2.32 -3.86
N ASN A 39 -5.57 2.51 -3.30
CA ASN A 39 -6.27 3.78 -3.37
C ASN A 39 -5.42 4.89 -2.74
N PHE A 40 -5.51 6.09 -3.30
CA PHE A 40 -4.78 7.25 -2.81
C PHE A 40 -5.66 8.50 -2.79
N LEU A 41 -5.38 9.37 -1.83
CA LEU A 41 -5.97 10.69 -1.74
C LEU A 41 -5.05 11.69 -2.48
N ARG A 42 -5.66 12.62 -3.21
CA ARG A 42 -4.94 13.66 -3.93
C ARG A 42 -5.37 15.05 -3.45
N PHE A 43 -4.42 15.77 -2.86
CA PHE A 43 -4.59 17.16 -2.44
C PHE A 43 -3.65 18.03 -3.29
N GLY A 44 -4.11 18.40 -4.49
CA GLY A 44 -3.29 19.10 -5.48
C GLY A 44 -2.09 18.25 -5.95
N ARG A 45 -0.88 18.66 -5.55
CA ARG A 45 0.39 17.94 -5.82
C ARG A 45 0.77 16.94 -4.72
N ARG A 46 0.06 16.92 -3.59
CA ARG A 46 0.31 16.00 -2.47
C ARG A 46 -0.48 14.71 -2.69
N ILE A 47 0.20 13.59 -2.52
CA ILE A 47 -0.38 12.24 -2.59
C ILE A 47 -0.30 11.65 -1.19
N LYS A 48 -1.43 11.12 -0.72
CA LYS A 48 -1.53 10.45 0.58
C LYS A 48 -2.19 9.09 0.44
N TYR A 49 -1.95 8.21 1.40
CA TYR A 49 -2.55 6.89 1.48
C TYR A 49 -3.22 6.72 2.85
N HIS A 50 -4.45 6.20 2.89
CA HIS A 50 -5.07 5.81 4.15
C HIS A 50 -4.61 4.41 4.52
N GLY A 51 -4.25 4.16 5.79
CA GLY A 51 -3.74 2.86 6.23
C GLY A 51 -4.70 1.71 5.94
N ALA A 52 -6.00 1.93 6.15
CA ALA A 52 -7.01 0.94 5.80
C ALA A 52 -6.99 0.55 4.31
N ASP A 53 -6.89 1.52 3.38
CA ASP A 53 -6.83 1.25 1.93
C ASP A 53 -5.55 0.48 1.55
N LEU A 54 -4.43 0.79 2.21
CA LEU A 54 -3.17 0.07 2.03
C LEU A 54 -3.32 -1.39 2.46
N ASN A 55 -3.89 -1.64 3.64
CA ASN A 55 -4.09 -3.00 4.14
C ASN A 55 -5.02 -3.81 3.23
N VAL A 56 -6.14 -3.21 2.79
CA VAL A 56 -7.06 -3.82 1.81
C VAL A 56 -6.32 -4.20 0.53
N TRP A 57 -5.47 -3.32 0.00
CA TRP A 57 -4.69 -3.61 -1.20
C TRP A 57 -3.67 -4.73 -0.97
N VAL A 58 -2.94 -4.71 0.16
CA VAL A 58 -2.00 -5.79 0.51
C VAL A 58 -2.74 -7.12 0.62
N ASP A 59 -3.96 -7.15 1.14
CA ASP A 59 -4.78 -8.39 1.21
C ASP A 59 -5.13 -8.92 -0.18
N GLN A 60 -5.35 -8.03 -1.15
CA GLN A 60 -5.67 -8.41 -2.53
C GLN A 60 -4.47 -8.96 -3.30
N VAL A 61 -3.25 -8.45 -3.03
CA VAL A 61 -2.04 -8.83 -3.79
C VAL A 61 -1.19 -9.90 -3.08
N LEU A 62 -1.59 -10.33 -1.88
CA LEU A 62 -0.87 -11.36 -1.15
C LEU A 62 -0.86 -12.67 -1.95
N VAL A 63 0.32 -13.22 -2.16
CA VAL A 63 0.49 -14.59 -2.67
C VAL A 63 0.74 -15.50 -1.47
N VAL A 64 -0.17 -16.45 -1.23
CA VAL A 64 -0.04 -17.46 -0.17
C VAL A 64 0.67 -18.68 -0.76
N ASN A 65 1.80 -19.08 -0.17
CA ASN A 65 2.47 -20.32 -0.54
C ASN A 65 1.88 -21.47 0.28
N GLU A 66 1.35 -22.50 -0.37
CA GLU A 66 0.67 -23.64 0.28
C GLU A 66 1.64 -24.70 0.85
N ASN A 67 2.96 -24.53 0.71
CA ASN A 67 3.96 -25.57 0.99
C ASN A 67 4.55 -25.53 2.42
N SER A 68 3.78 -25.21 3.46
CA SER A 68 4.29 -25.21 4.85
C SER A 68 3.56 -26.16 5.80
N THR A 69 2.77 -27.07 5.24
CA THR A 69 2.24 -28.23 5.96
C THR A 69 2.48 -29.48 5.14
N ALA A 70 3.70 -30.01 5.22
CA ALA A 70 4.03 -31.39 4.91
C ALA A 70 5.04 -31.88 5.96
#